data_AF-A0A200R4Q3-F1
#
_entry.id   AF-A0A200R4Q3-F1
#
_cell.length_a   1.000
_cell.length_b   1.000
_cell.length_c   1.000
_cell.angle_alpha   90.00
_cell.angle_beta   90.00
_cell.angle_gamma   90.00
#
_symmetry.space_group_name_H-M   'P 1'
#
loop_
_entity.id
_entity.type
_entity.pdbx_description
1 polymer ?
#
loop_
_entity_poly.entity_id
_entity_poly.type
_entity_poly.pdbx_seq_one_letter_code
_entity_poly.pdbx_strand_id
1 'polypeptide(L)'
;MNLPASDYSNHVLAAGSFNSTGLVVSSKLPRCSDMYLLSVASADPKSISARKPVHFTKSVTQWFTKDGVLVEGVFWKDVEGLINRYTGEARKNK
;
A
#
# COMPACT_ATOMS: atom_id res chain seq x y z
N MET A 1 -8.80 -32.03 -17.06
CA MET A 1 -8.63 -30.79 -17.87
C MET A 1 -8.25 -29.67 -16.91
N ASN A 2 -6.99 -29.24 -16.97
CA ASN A 2 -6.42 -28.19 -16.12
C ASN A 2 -6.88 -26.81 -16.60
N LEU A 3 -7.30 -25.97 -15.66
CA LEU A 3 -7.48 -24.53 -15.88
C LEU A 3 -6.12 -23.83 -15.71
N PRO A 4 -5.67 -22.98 -16.66
CA PRO A 4 -4.47 -22.18 -16.45
C PRO A 4 -4.80 -20.99 -15.54
N ALA A 5 -4.15 -20.97 -14.37
CA ALA A 5 -4.14 -19.85 -13.43
C ALA A 5 -3.19 -18.74 -13.89
N SER A 6 -3.57 -18.02 -14.94
CA SER A 6 -2.75 -16.89 -15.41
C SER A 6 -3.61 -15.82 -16.09
N ASP A 7 -4.50 -15.18 -15.33
CA ASP A 7 -5.04 -13.88 -15.78
C ASP A 7 -5.45 -12.94 -14.62
N TYR A 8 -4.62 -12.88 -13.58
CA TYR A 8 -4.62 -11.74 -12.66
C TYR A 8 -3.66 -10.66 -13.15
N SER A 9 -3.85 -10.18 -14.39
CA SER A 9 -3.22 -8.94 -14.87
C SER A 9 -4.28 -7.96 -15.33
N ASN A 10 -5.23 -7.68 -14.44
CA ASN A 10 -5.99 -6.44 -14.53
C ASN A 10 -5.10 -5.32 -13.98
N HIS A 11 -4.27 -4.75 -14.85
CA HIS A 11 -3.76 -3.38 -14.67
C HIS A 11 -4.92 -2.38 -14.84
N VAL A 12 -5.94 -2.51 -13.99
CA VAL A 12 -6.84 -1.39 -13.71
C VAL A 12 -6.03 -0.50 -12.79
N LEU A 13 -5.45 0.56 -13.35
CA LEU A 13 -5.00 1.69 -12.52
C LEU A 13 -6.26 2.22 -11.83
N ALA A 14 -6.50 1.73 -10.62
CA ALA A 14 -7.57 2.21 -9.77
C ALA A 14 -7.45 3.73 -9.66
N ALA A 15 -8.57 4.44 -9.78
CA ALA A 15 -8.62 5.86 -9.50
C ALA A 15 -7.96 6.12 -8.13
N GLY A 16 -6.78 6.74 -8.13
CA GLY A 16 -5.91 6.87 -6.95
C GLY A 16 -4.46 6.41 -7.13
N SER A 17 -4.10 5.78 -8.26
CA SER A 17 -2.70 5.48 -8.58
C SER A 17 -1.94 6.72 -9.08
N PHE A 18 -1.07 7.29 -8.24
CA PHE A 18 -0.16 8.38 -8.63
C PHE A 18 1.16 7.81 -9.13
N ASN A 19 1.67 8.32 -10.26
CA ASN A 19 2.86 7.81 -10.97
C ASN A 19 4.00 8.84 -11.17
N SER A 20 4.02 9.93 -10.40
CA SER A 20 4.93 11.08 -10.62
C SER A 20 6.42 10.80 -10.38
N THR A 21 6.77 9.73 -9.67
CA THR A 21 8.16 9.41 -9.26
C THR A 21 8.65 8.03 -9.73
N GLY A 22 7.93 7.39 -10.66
CA GLY A 22 8.20 5.99 -11.03
C GLY A 22 7.73 4.98 -9.98
N LEU A 23 6.92 5.43 -9.03
CA LEU A 23 6.24 4.61 -8.03
C LEU A 23 4.74 4.59 -8.31
N VAL A 24 4.08 3.51 -7.92
CA VAL A 24 2.63 3.38 -7.88
C VAL A 24 2.21 3.26 -6.42
N VAL A 25 1.34 4.17 -5.99
CA VAL A 25 0.70 4.11 -4.67
C VAL A 25 -0.77 3.76 -4.88
N SER A 26 -1.25 2.69 -4.26
CA SER A 26 -2.64 2.25 -4.38
C SER A 26 -3.33 2.18 -3.02
N SER A 27 -4.55 2.69 -2.95
CA SER A 27 -5.43 2.59 -1.79
C SER A 27 -6.66 1.76 -2.11
N LYS A 28 -7.10 0.93 -1.16
CA LYS A 28 -8.32 0.14 -1.29
C LYS A 28 -9.04 0.01 0.06
N LEU A 29 -10.28 0.46 0.08
CA LEU A 29 -11.23 0.23 1.18
C LEU A 29 -12.43 -0.55 0.61
N PRO A 30 -12.53 -1.87 0.85
CA PRO A 30 -13.67 -2.66 0.40
C PRO A 30 -14.98 -2.15 1.01
N ARG A 31 -16.08 -2.15 0.24
CA ARG A 31 -17.38 -1.60 0.70
C ARG A 31 -17.91 -2.26 1.99
N CYS A 32 -17.60 -3.53 2.22
CA CYS A 32 -18.11 -4.31 3.35
C CYS A 32 -17.03 -4.66 4.37
N SER A 33 -15.92 -3.90 4.42
CA SER A 33 -14.84 -4.11 5.38
C SER A 33 -14.26 -2.79 5.83
N ASP A 34 -13.92 -2.72 7.10
CA ASP A 34 -13.13 -1.64 7.68
C ASP A 34 -11.62 -1.80 7.39
N MET A 35 -11.19 -2.93 6.81
CA MET A 35 -9.79 -3.17 6.48
C MET A 35 -9.36 -2.34 5.27
N TYR A 36 -8.54 -1.34 5.52
CA TYR A 36 -7.88 -0.55 4.52
C TYR A 36 -6.55 -1.17 4.10
N LEU A 37 -6.34 -1.24 2.80
CA LEU A 37 -5.10 -1.67 2.19
C LEU A 37 -4.43 -0.48 1.51
N LEU A 38 -3.19 -0.20 1.90
CA LEU A 38 -2.30 0.76 1.26
C LEU A 38 -1.09 0.02 0.72
N SER A 39 -0.66 0.32 -0.50
CA SER A 39 0.48 -0.35 -1.12
C SER A 39 1.35 0.62 -1.91
N VAL A 40 2.65 0.34 -1.90
CA VAL A 40 3.66 1.09 -2.65
C VAL A 40 4.43 0.09 -3.49
N ALA A 41 4.49 0.33 -4.79
CA ALA A 41 5.17 -0.51 -5.77
C ALA A 41 5.98 0.37 -6.74
N SER A 42 6.88 -0.25 -7.51
CA SER A 42 7.43 0.40 -8.69
C SER A 42 6.35 0.52 -9.77
N ALA A 43 6.30 1.65 -10.47
CA ALA A 43 5.43 1.82 -11.63
C ALA A 43 5.82 0.92 -12.80
N ASP A 44 7.11 0.59 -12.89
CA ASP A 44 7.63 -0.44 -13.77
C ASP A 44 8.25 -1.58 -12.93
N PRO A 45 7.55 -2.71 -12.77
CA PRO A 45 8.04 -3.87 -12.03
C PRO A 45 9.23 -4.57 -12.70
N LYS A 46 9.47 -4.33 -14.00
CA LYS A 46 10.55 -4.96 -14.77
C LYS A 46 11.83 -4.12 -14.78
N SER A 47 11.78 -2.90 -14.28
CA SER A 47 12.96 -2.03 -14.16
C SER A 47 14.01 -2.66 -13.23
N ILE A 48 15.29 -2.51 -13.59
CA ILE A 48 16.44 -2.94 -12.77
C ILE A 48 16.46 -2.22 -11.40
N SER A 49 15.89 -1.02 -11.33
CA SER A 49 15.74 -0.24 -10.09
C SER A 49 14.46 -0.56 -9.31
N ALA A 50 13.60 -1.46 -9.81
CA ALA A 50 12.35 -1.80 -9.16
C ALA A 50 12.58 -2.51 -7.82
N ARG A 51 12.06 -1.91 -6.74
CA ARG A 51 12.05 -2.53 -5.42
C ARG A 51 10.83 -3.45 -5.27
N LYS A 52 10.93 -4.37 -4.30
CA LYS A 52 9.80 -5.21 -3.92
C LYS A 52 8.62 -4.34 -3.44
N PRO A 53 7.39 -4.58 -3.92
CA PRO A 53 6.21 -3.90 -3.42
C PRO A 53 6.03 -4.13 -1.92
N VAL A 54 5.57 -3.10 -1.21
CA VAL A 54 5.19 -3.19 0.19
C VAL A 54 3.71 -2.94 0.36
N HIS A 55 3.13 -3.62 1.34
CA HIS A 55 1.70 -3.58 1.64
C HIS A 55 1.50 -3.30 3.12
N PHE A 56 0.42 -2.58 3.42
CA PHE A 56 -0.05 -2.30 4.76
C PHE A 56 -1.55 -2.56 4.78
N THR A 57 -1.99 -3.32 5.78
CA THR A 57 -3.41 -3.64 5.99
C THR A 57 -3.76 -3.28 7.43
N LYS A 58 -4.75 -2.41 7.63
CA LYS A 58 -5.22 -2.02 8.97
C LYS A 58 -6.68 -1.62 8.93
N SER A 59 -7.40 -1.83 10.02
CA SER A 59 -8.76 -1.29 10.15
C SER A 59 -8.70 0.24 10.21
N VAL A 60 -9.51 0.91 9.38
CA VAL A 60 -9.62 2.38 9.38
C VAL A 60 -10.03 2.90 10.75
N THR A 61 -10.84 2.15 11.49
CA THR A 61 -11.35 2.55 12.81
C THR A 61 -10.24 2.78 13.83
N GLN A 62 -9.07 2.15 13.65
CA GLN A 62 -7.92 2.32 14.53
C GLN A 62 -7.21 3.67 14.39
N TRP A 63 -7.56 4.46 13.38
CA TRP A 63 -7.08 5.83 13.22
C TRP A 63 -8.03 6.87 13.77
N PHE A 64 -9.26 6.50 14.12
CA PHE A 64 -10.25 7.43 14.62
C PHE A 64 -10.42 7.28 16.13
N THR A 65 -10.70 8.39 16.80
CA THR A 65 -11.21 8.37 18.17
C THR A 65 -12.64 7.82 18.18
N LYS A 66 -13.15 7.51 19.38
CA LYS A 66 -14.54 7.06 19.55
C LYS A 66 -15.56 8.09 19.04
N ASP A 67 -15.18 9.36 19.03
CA ASP A 67 -16.01 10.47 18.55
C ASP A 67 -15.88 10.68 17.02
N GLY A 68 -15.16 9.81 16.32
CA GLY A 68 -15.00 9.86 14.87
C GLY A 68 -13.96 10.88 14.39
N VAL A 69 -13.05 11.33 15.25
CA VAL A 69 -11.98 12.27 14.89
C VAL A 69 -10.73 11.52 14.46
N LEU A 70 -10.19 11.82 13.28
CA LEU A 70 -8.94 11.23 12.82
C LEU A 70 -7.77 11.69 13.69
N VAL A 71 -7.00 10.74 14.22
CA VAL A 71 -5.75 11.03 14.93
C VAL A 71 -4.60 11.01 13.93
N GLU A 72 -4.32 12.16 13.33
CA GLU A 72 -3.31 12.30 12.27
C GLU A 72 -1.94 11.73 12.65
N GLY A 73 -1.51 11.91 13.91
CA GLY A 73 -0.23 11.37 14.37
C GLY A 73 -0.13 9.84 14.29
N VAL A 74 -1.23 9.12 14.55
CA VAL A 74 -1.27 7.65 14.43
C VAL A 74 -1.29 7.24 12.97
N PHE A 75 -2.05 7.96 12.15
CA PHE A 75 -2.10 7.73 10.70
C PHE A 75 -0.72 7.94 10.04
N TRP A 76 -0.09 9.08 10.28
CA TRP A 76 1.21 9.42 9.71
C TRP A 76 2.32 8.44 10.13
N LYS A 77 2.29 7.97 11.38
CA LYS A 77 3.24 6.95 11.87
C LYS A 77 3.15 5.65 11.07
N ASP A 78 1.96 5.19 10.72
CA ASP A 78 1.78 3.97 9.92
C ASP A 78 2.22 4.18 8.46
N VAL A 79 1.93 5.35 7.89
CA VAL A 79 2.34 5.74 6.53
C VAL A 79 3.87 5.82 6.45
N GLU A 80 4.51 6.48 7.41
CA GLU A 80 5.97 6.57 7.51
C GLU A 80 6.59 5.17 7.64
N GLY A 81 6.01 4.30 8.48
CA GLY A 81 6.42 2.90 8.58
C GLY A 81 6.30 2.13 7.27
N LEU A 82 5.28 2.41 6.43
CA LEU A 82 5.17 1.83 5.09
C LEU A 82 6.27 2.34 4.16
N ILE A 83 6.55 3.65 4.15
CA ILE A 83 7.59 4.27 3.34
C ILE A 83 8.96 3.73 3.73
N ASN A 84 9.28 3.67 5.03
CA ASN A 84 10.57 3.18 5.54
C ASN A 84 10.82 1.71 5.14
N ARG A 85 9.77 0.88 5.12
CA ARG A 85 9.85 -0.49 4.61
C ARG A 85 10.15 -0.53 3.12
N TYR A 86 9.59 0.38 2.33
CA TYR A 86 9.87 0.47 0.89
C TYR A 86 11.27 0.99 0.58
N THR A 87 11.69 2.06 1.28
CA THR A 87 13.02 2.69 1.13
C THR A 87 14.15 1.85 1.73
N GLY A 88 13.82 0.77 2.44
CA GLY A 88 14.79 -0.24 2.87
C GLY A 88 15.52 0.12 4.16
N GLU A 89 14.99 1.04 4.96
CA GLU A 89 15.49 1.36 6.31
C GLU A 89 15.13 0.28 7.36
N ALA A 90 15.03 -0.99 6.94
CA ALA A 90 15.14 -2.15 7.81
C ALA A 90 16.61 -2.59 7.99
N ARG A 91 17.58 -1.72 7.73
CA ARG A 91 19.00 -1.92 8.04
C ARG A 91 19.45 -1.03 9.19
N LYS A 92 18.98 -1.32 10.40
CA LYS A 92 19.65 -1.00 11.68
C LYS A 92 18.91 -1.67 12.85
N ASN A 93 19.01 -3.00 12.91
CA ASN A 93 19.10 -3.65 14.22
C ASN A 93 20.60 -3.81 14.49
N LYS A 94 21.13 -2.97 15.38
CA LYS A 94 22.43 -3.19 16.05
C LYS A 94 22.11 -3.52 17.49
#